data_AF-A0AA49GPT9-F1
#
_entry.id   AF-A0AA49GPT9-F1
#
_cell.length_a   1.000
_cell.length_b   1.000
_cell.length_c   1.000
_cell.angle_alpha   90.00
_cell.angle_beta   90.00
_cell.angle_gamma   90.00
#
_symmetry.space_group_name_H-M   'P 1'
#
loop_
_entity.id
_entity.type
_entity.pdbx_description
1 polymer ?
#
loop_
_entity_poly.entity_id
_entity_poly.type
_entity_poly.pdbx_seq_one_letter_code
_entity_poly.pdbx_strand_id
1 'polypeptide(L)'
;MRRLLNTHFLLLGIFLITIITACQTDDVPEPDGNDNQFLVEQEFVASFTVDQLKLFASFTEFADYQDLIEYGLTLYKITYRTEFKGESVVASGIISIPQGDENFPVVLGAHGTITSDNKAPSNLNFSQNNASGFELFGAFGFIGIIPDYLGFGASSELVHPYFNYASSARSSIDMIRATQEFLSDSIAYNPELFLTGYSQGGYVAMSTLKFLEENPTALPDFTITATAIGAGGYDIRGGMESIFQNTIYPSSVNLAFLVYSYHETNDWQRPLTDFFQDPYAAQVPELFDGSTDAGIINSELPANLNFLLKPAFIAAMRDGTETQFLTALEENSVHDWAPQTPVRLYHEQDDEVIPIQNSEDTYKTMMKNGAPDVYYFPYDAASNHGEGAQPMYEQVIPWFISLRSFD
;
A
#
# COMPACT_ATOMS: atom_id res chain seq x y z
N MET A 1 -35.58 19.22 6.34
CA MET A 1 -35.34 17.94 5.63
C MET A 1 -33.85 17.66 5.67
N ARG A 2 -33.42 16.93 6.69
CA ARG A 2 -32.05 16.46 6.86
C ARG A 2 -31.97 15.13 6.10
N ARG A 3 -31.11 15.05 5.08
CA ARG A 3 -30.74 13.76 4.46
C ARG A 3 -29.86 13.05 5.48
N LEU A 4 -30.32 11.89 5.93
CA LEU A 4 -29.53 10.95 6.73
C LEU A 4 -28.38 10.45 5.84
N LEU A 5 -27.16 10.51 6.38
CA LEU A 5 -25.99 9.82 5.84
C LEU A 5 -26.31 8.32 5.80
N ASN A 6 -26.26 7.71 4.62
CA ASN A 6 -26.14 6.26 4.48
C ASN A 6 -24.68 5.90 4.72
N THR A 7 -24.33 5.66 5.98
CA THR A 7 -23.15 4.86 6.32
C THR A 7 -23.61 3.41 6.35
N HIS A 8 -23.31 2.65 5.30
CA HIS A 8 -23.49 1.20 5.32
C HIS A 8 -22.32 0.53 6.06
N PHE A 9 -22.23 0.76 7.37
CA PHE A 9 -21.56 -0.21 8.25
C PHE A 9 -22.50 -1.38 8.43
N LEU A 10 -22.34 -2.44 7.63
CA LEU A 10 -23.07 -3.68 7.86
C LEU A 10 -22.38 -4.44 9.01
N LEU A 11 -22.88 -4.24 10.22
CA LEU A 11 -22.69 -5.13 11.36
C LEU A 11 -23.23 -6.51 10.98
N LEU A 12 -22.35 -7.47 10.71
CA LEU A 12 -22.72 -8.88 10.62
C LEU A 12 -22.26 -9.62 11.88
N GLY A 13 -23.03 -9.37 12.94
CA GLY A 13 -23.07 -10.27 14.08
C GLY A 13 -23.85 -11.54 13.72
N ILE A 14 -23.18 -12.67 13.91
CA ILE A 14 -23.76 -14.01 14.14
C ILE A 14 -24.27 -14.72 12.87
N PHE A 15 -23.37 -15.49 12.21
CA PHE A 15 -23.61 -16.92 11.96
C PHE A 15 -22.30 -17.68 11.62
N LEU A 16 -21.45 -17.93 12.60
CA LEU A 16 -20.46 -19.02 12.50
C LEU A 16 -20.26 -19.67 13.87
N ILE A 17 -21.22 -20.52 14.22
CA ILE A 17 -21.03 -21.56 15.23
C ILE A 17 -20.96 -22.88 14.47
N THR A 18 -19.86 -23.60 14.71
CA THR A 18 -19.55 -24.99 14.36
C THR A 18 -19.29 -25.32 12.89
N ILE A 19 -18.01 -25.31 12.49
CA ILE A 19 -17.27 -26.57 12.22
C ILE A 19 -15.85 -26.41 12.79
N ILE A 20 -15.59 -27.11 13.89
CA ILE A 20 -14.26 -27.30 14.47
C ILE A 20 -13.74 -28.64 13.95
N THR A 21 -12.46 -28.66 13.55
CA THR A 21 -11.58 -29.82 13.32
C THR A 21 -11.92 -30.79 12.18
N ALA A 22 -11.20 -30.61 11.07
CA ALA A 22 -10.46 -31.72 10.48
C ALA A 22 -8.99 -31.30 10.40
N CYS A 23 -8.22 -31.59 11.46
CA CYS A 23 -6.78 -31.69 11.31
C CYS A 23 -6.51 -32.93 10.44
N GLN A 24 -6.29 -32.72 9.16
CA GLN A 24 -5.35 -33.54 8.43
C GLN A 24 -4.07 -32.73 8.37
N THR A 25 -3.13 -33.09 9.25
CA THR A 25 -1.71 -32.79 9.03
C THR A 25 -1.31 -33.65 7.84
N ASP A 26 -1.64 -33.20 6.63
CA ASP A 26 -0.82 -33.59 5.50
C ASP A 26 0.53 -32.94 5.77
N ASP A 27 1.58 -33.76 5.82
CA ASP A 27 2.95 -33.34 6.08
C ASP A 27 3.33 -32.25 5.07
N VAL A 28 3.14 -30.98 5.46
CA VAL A 28 3.79 -29.85 4.81
C VAL A 28 5.27 -30.06 5.13
N PRO A 29 6.14 -30.23 4.11
CA PRO A 29 7.56 -30.32 4.37
C PRO A 29 7.96 -29.05 5.14
N GLU A 30 8.45 -29.20 6.37
CA GLU A 30 9.29 -28.15 6.95
C GLU A 30 10.41 -27.91 5.93
N PRO A 31 10.62 -26.68 5.43
CA PRO A 31 11.80 -26.42 4.63
C PRO A 31 13.00 -26.71 5.52
N ASP A 32 13.71 -27.79 5.19
CA ASP A 32 15.05 -28.07 5.67
C ASP A 32 15.88 -26.79 5.53
N GLY A 33 16.63 -26.42 6.57
CA GLY A 33 17.35 -25.15 6.66
C GLY A 33 17.99 -24.70 5.34
N ASN A 34 17.34 -23.77 4.66
CA ASN A 34 17.76 -23.29 3.35
C ASN A 34 18.65 -22.05 3.55
N ASP A 35 19.75 -21.94 2.79
CA ASP A 35 20.66 -20.78 2.73
C ASP A 35 19.97 -19.57 2.03
N ASN A 36 18.71 -19.30 2.36
CA ASN A 36 17.92 -18.20 1.82
C ASN A 36 18.53 -16.86 2.21
N GLN A 37 18.64 -15.95 1.25
CA GLN A 37 19.17 -14.61 1.50
C GLN A 37 18.10 -13.66 2.02
N PHE A 38 16.85 -13.83 1.57
CA PHE A 38 15.74 -12.92 1.86
C PHE A 38 14.67 -13.56 2.72
N LEU A 39 14.13 -14.73 2.36
CA LEU A 39 13.09 -15.44 3.11
C LEU A 39 13.64 -15.92 4.46
N VAL A 40 12.95 -15.56 5.54
CA VAL A 40 13.31 -15.93 6.91
C VAL A 40 12.40 -17.05 7.41
N GLU A 41 11.09 -16.80 7.46
CA GLU A 41 10.09 -17.77 7.89
C GLU A 41 8.86 -17.71 6.97
N GLN A 42 8.12 -18.81 6.91
CA GLN A 42 6.84 -18.92 6.22
C GLN A 42 5.82 -19.63 7.11
N GLU A 43 4.56 -19.21 7.04
CA GLU A 43 3.45 -19.75 7.82
C GLU A 43 2.20 -19.85 6.94
N PHE A 44 1.55 -21.02 6.95
CA PHE A 44 0.22 -21.16 6.33
C PHE A 44 -0.83 -20.37 7.12
N VAL A 45 -1.63 -19.55 6.43
CA VAL A 45 -2.67 -18.73 7.06
C VAL A 45 -4.06 -19.33 6.82
N ALA A 46 -4.45 -19.48 5.55
CA ALA A 46 -5.78 -19.92 5.17
C ALA A 46 -5.82 -20.42 3.73
N SER A 47 -6.89 -21.13 3.37
CA SER A 47 -7.13 -21.61 2.02
C SER A 47 -8.62 -21.53 1.70
N PHE A 48 -8.95 -21.09 0.48
CA PHE A 48 -10.32 -20.86 0.05
C PHE A 48 -10.57 -21.44 -1.34
N THR A 49 -11.69 -22.12 -1.51
CA THR A 49 -12.15 -22.59 -2.82
C THR A 49 -12.77 -21.45 -3.63
N VAL A 50 -12.88 -21.65 -4.95
CA VAL A 50 -13.61 -20.74 -5.86
C VAL A 50 -15.00 -20.41 -5.32
N ASP A 51 -15.76 -21.43 -4.89
CA ASP A 51 -17.13 -21.24 -4.40
C ASP A 51 -17.19 -20.42 -3.11
N GLN A 52 -16.23 -20.61 -2.19
CA GLN A 52 -16.13 -19.80 -0.97
C GLN A 52 -15.83 -18.34 -1.30
N LEU A 53 -14.87 -18.10 -2.20
CA LEU A 53 -14.49 -16.75 -2.62
C LEU A 53 -15.65 -16.04 -3.34
N LYS A 54 -16.35 -16.71 -4.26
CA LYS A 54 -17.55 -16.14 -4.92
C LYS A 54 -18.65 -15.83 -3.92
N LEU A 55 -18.86 -16.70 -2.93
CA LEU A 55 -19.82 -16.45 -1.86
C LEU A 55 -19.41 -15.21 -1.04
N PHE A 56 -18.16 -15.08 -0.62
CA PHE A 56 -17.69 -13.90 0.12
C PHE A 56 -17.82 -12.62 -0.72
N ALA A 57 -17.37 -12.67 -1.97
CA ALA A 57 -17.48 -11.56 -2.92
C ALA A 57 -18.93 -11.04 -3.00
N SER A 58 -19.92 -11.93 -3.06
CA SER A 58 -21.35 -11.56 -3.14
C SER A 58 -21.89 -10.74 -1.97
N PHE A 59 -21.19 -10.69 -0.83
CA PHE A 59 -21.56 -9.92 0.36
C PHE A 59 -20.67 -8.70 0.60
N THR A 60 -19.74 -8.41 -0.31
CA THR A 60 -18.78 -7.29 -0.22
C THR A 60 -18.88 -6.38 -1.42
N GLU A 61 -18.07 -5.32 -1.45
CA GLU A 61 -17.86 -4.47 -2.63
C GLU A 61 -17.29 -5.22 -3.84
N PHE A 62 -16.83 -6.47 -3.66
CA PHE A 62 -16.36 -7.32 -4.74
C PHE A 62 -17.46 -8.11 -5.46
N ALA A 63 -18.74 -7.83 -5.20
CA ALA A 63 -19.85 -8.59 -5.77
C ALA A 63 -19.83 -8.61 -7.31
N ASP A 64 -19.45 -7.50 -7.94
CA ASP A 64 -19.39 -7.34 -9.39
C ASP A 64 -18.19 -8.06 -10.05
N TYR A 65 -17.25 -8.58 -9.25
CA TYR A 65 -16.04 -9.27 -9.71
C TYR A 65 -16.15 -10.80 -9.63
N GLN A 66 -17.30 -11.33 -9.22
CA GLN A 66 -17.50 -12.79 -9.08
C GLN A 66 -17.20 -13.56 -10.36
N ASP A 67 -17.47 -12.97 -11.52
CA ASP A 67 -17.21 -13.60 -12.82
C ASP A 67 -15.72 -13.63 -13.18
N LEU A 68 -14.90 -12.79 -12.53
CA LEU A 68 -13.45 -12.76 -12.70
C LEU A 68 -12.73 -13.74 -11.74
N ILE A 69 -13.42 -14.26 -10.72
CA ILE A 69 -12.88 -15.27 -9.82
C ILE A 69 -12.82 -16.62 -10.57
N GLU A 70 -11.61 -17.00 -10.97
CA GLU A 70 -11.31 -18.21 -11.72
C GLU A 70 -10.69 -19.30 -10.84
N TYR A 71 -9.92 -18.91 -9.82
CA TYR A 71 -9.13 -19.81 -8.99
C TYR A 71 -9.51 -19.72 -7.51
N GLY A 72 -9.34 -20.83 -6.79
CA GLY A 72 -9.20 -20.79 -5.34
C GLY A 72 -7.87 -20.15 -4.97
N LEU A 73 -7.61 -19.90 -3.70
CA LEU A 73 -6.31 -19.38 -3.26
C LEU A 73 -5.88 -19.93 -1.91
N THR A 74 -4.57 -19.96 -1.69
CA THR A 74 -3.94 -20.30 -0.42
C THR A 74 -3.05 -19.14 0.01
N LEU A 75 -3.19 -18.71 1.26
CA LEU A 75 -2.48 -17.59 1.84
C LEU A 75 -1.36 -18.08 2.74
N TYR A 76 -0.20 -17.46 2.57
CA TYR A 76 0.95 -17.62 3.44
C TYR A 76 1.36 -16.27 4.00
N LYS A 77 1.73 -16.25 5.27
CA LYS A 77 2.51 -15.18 5.86
C LYS A 77 3.98 -15.51 5.65
N ILE A 78 4.78 -14.52 5.27
CA ILE A 78 6.23 -14.64 5.29
C ILE A 78 6.86 -13.52 6.10
N THR A 79 8.02 -13.81 6.66
CA THR A 79 8.97 -12.79 7.13
C THR A 79 10.20 -12.81 6.23
N TYR A 80 10.77 -11.64 5.98
CA TYR A 80 11.89 -11.50 5.06
C TYR A 80 12.88 -10.42 5.51
N ARG A 81 14.15 -10.62 5.15
CA ARG A 81 15.22 -9.66 5.39
C ARG A 81 15.13 -8.52 4.39
N THR A 82 15.24 -7.31 4.91
CA THR A 82 15.46 -6.10 4.13
C THR A 82 16.45 -5.19 4.87
N GLU A 83 16.60 -3.95 4.40
CA GLU A 83 17.52 -2.98 4.98
C GLU A 83 16.80 -1.67 5.28
N PHE A 84 17.09 -1.09 6.44
CA PHE A 84 16.65 0.25 6.81
C PHE A 84 17.83 1.02 7.39
N LYS A 85 18.16 2.17 6.79
CA LYS A 85 19.27 3.04 7.21
C LYS A 85 20.63 2.31 7.29
N GLY A 86 20.87 1.36 6.40
CA GLY A 86 22.12 0.57 6.35
C GLY A 86 22.17 -0.62 7.32
N GLU A 87 21.11 -0.85 8.09
CA GLU A 87 21.01 -1.96 9.03
C GLU A 87 20.04 -3.03 8.49
N SER A 88 20.37 -4.30 8.69
CA SER A 88 19.47 -5.40 8.34
C SER A 88 18.30 -5.47 9.31
N VAL A 89 17.09 -5.49 8.77
CA VAL A 89 15.83 -5.59 9.51
C VAL A 89 14.96 -6.72 8.94
N VAL A 90 14.00 -7.20 9.72
CA VAL A 90 13.03 -8.22 9.26
C VAL A 90 11.69 -7.54 9.08
N ALA A 91 11.11 -7.67 7.88
CA ALA A 91 9.76 -7.22 7.56
C ALA A 91 8.87 -8.44 7.31
N SER A 92 7.57 -8.21 7.08
CA SER A 92 6.61 -9.27 6.79
C SER A 92 5.61 -8.87 5.70
N GLY A 93 4.87 -9.86 5.22
CA GLY A 93 3.80 -9.67 4.25
C GLY A 93 3.01 -10.96 4.03
N ILE A 94 2.01 -10.86 3.15
CA ILE A 94 1.20 -11.99 2.69
C ILE A 94 1.58 -12.38 1.26
N ILE A 95 1.58 -13.67 0.99
CA ILE A 95 1.58 -14.27 -0.34
C ILE A 95 0.24 -14.97 -0.56
N SER A 96 -0.41 -14.69 -1.68
CA SER A 96 -1.63 -15.33 -2.16
C SER A 96 -1.33 -16.18 -3.39
N ILE A 97 -1.38 -17.50 -3.22
CA ILE A 97 -1.08 -18.48 -4.27
C ILE A 97 -2.39 -18.98 -4.88
N PRO A 98 -2.63 -18.80 -6.20
CA PRO A 98 -3.78 -19.40 -6.88
C PRO A 98 -3.76 -20.93 -6.78
N GLN A 99 -4.92 -21.55 -6.64
CA GLN A 99 -5.09 -23.00 -6.71
C GLN A 99 -5.27 -23.43 -8.17
N GLY A 100 -4.15 -23.62 -8.86
CA GLY A 100 -4.08 -24.13 -10.22
C GLY A 100 -2.68 -24.70 -10.50
N ASP A 101 -2.51 -25.27 -11.69
CA ASP A 101 -1.25 -25.89 -12.13
C ASP A 101 -0.49 -25.01 -13.15
N GLU A 102 -1.01 -23.82 -13.45
CA GLU A 102 -0.44 -22.84 -14.37
C GLU A 102 0.78 -22.11 -13.76
N ASN A 103 1.66 -21.61 -14.62
CA ASN A 103 2.76 -20.74 -14.21
C ASN A 103 2.23 -19.32 -14.01
N PHE A 104 1.65 -19.05 -12.84
CA PHE A 104 1.03 -17.76 -12.58
C PHE A 104 2.06 -16.61 -12.54
N PRO A 105 1.72 -15.42 -13.08
CA PRO A 105 2.55 -14.23 -12.94
C PRO A 105 2.40 -13.60 -11.55
N VAL A 106 3.34 -12.74 -11.17
CA VAL A 106 3.36 -12.11 -9.84
C VAL A 106 2.75 -10.72 -9.90
N VAL A 107 1.93 -10.38 -8.90
CA VAL A 107 1.45 -9.01 -8.69
C VAL A 107 1.75 -8.52 -7.28
N LEU A 108 2.44 -7.39 -7.18
CA LEU A 108 2.61 -6.67 -5.92
C LEU A 108 1.43 -5.73 -5.71
N GLY A 109 0.66 -5.99 -4.65
CA GLY A 109 -0.42 -5.14 -4.17
C GLY A 109 0.05 -4.32 -2.97
N ALA A 110 0.25 -3.02 -3.18
CA ALA A 110 0.68 -2.09 -2.15
C ALA A 110 -0.54 -1.46 -1.44
N HIS A 111 -0.68 -1.69 -0.12
CA HIS A 111 -1.80 -1.18 0.65
C HIS A 111 -1.71 0.34 0.93
N GLY A 112 -2.88 0.95 1.19
CA GLY A 112 -2.99 2.34 1.60
C GLY A 112 -2.48 2.60 3.02
N THR A 113 -2.70 3.81 3.53
CA THR A 113 -2.21 4.20 4.85
C THR A 113 -2.84 3.36 5.95
N ILE A 114 -2.00 2.70 6.76
CA ILE A 114 -2.38 2.10 8.04
C ILE A 114 -1.61 2.80 9.16
N THR A 115 -2.16 2.73 10.38
CA THR A 115 -1.53 3.29 11.60
C THR A 115 -1.60 2.33 12.78
N SER A 116 -2.48 1.33 12.70
CA SER A 116 -2.48 0.21 13.63
C SER A 116 -1.78 -1.00 13.02
N ASP A 117 -0.91 -1.64 13.80
CA ASP A 117 -0.25 -2.88 13.43
C ASP A 117 -1.24 -4.02 13.16
N ASN A 118 -2.43 -3.98 13.76
CA ASN A 118 -3.49 -4.96 13.50
C ASN A 118 -4.03 -4.90 12.05
N LYS A 119 -3.74 -3.83 11.30
CA LYS A 119 -4.09 -3.65 9.90
C LYS A 119 -2.97 -4.06 8.94
N ALA A 120 -1.80 -4.45 9.46
CA ALA A 120 -0.76 -5.03 8.64
C ALA A 120 -1.33 -6.27 7.90
N PRO A 121 -1.16 -6.39 6.57
CA PRO A 121 -1.59 -7.55 5.81
C PRO A 121 -1.23 -8.89 6.45
N SER A 122 -0.02 -9.05 6.99
CA SER A 122 0.42 -10.28 7.65
C SER A 122 -0.22 -10.58 9.01
N ASN A 123 -0.97 -9.63 9.57
CA ASN A 123 -1.82 -9.80 10.75
C ASN A 123 -3.28 -10.11 10.36
N LEU A 124 -3.47 -10.70 9.17
CA LEU A 124 -4.75 -11.05 8.60
C LEU A 124 -5.64 -11.82 9.58
N ASN A 125 -6.86 -11.32 9.76
CA ASN A 125 -7.87 -11.87 10.61
C ASN A 125 -9.26 -11.68 9.97
N PHE A 126 -9.73 -12.73 9.30
CA PHE A 126 -11.02 -12.74 8.63
C PHE A 126 -12.21 -12.42 9.53
N SER A 127 -12.13 -12.72 10.84
CA SER A 127 -13.21 -12.38 11.78
C SER A 127 -13.32 -10.89 12.06
N GLN A 128 -12.26 -10.12 11.78
CA GLN A 128 -12.20 -8.67 11.91
C GLN A 128 -12.30 -7.94 10.56
N ASN A 129 -12.46 -8.69 9.45
CA ASN A 129 -12.54 -8.15 8.09
C ASN A 129 -11.41 -7.15 7.76
N ASN A 130 -10.16 -7.49 8.10
CA ASN A 130 -8.99 -6.65 7.88
C ASN A 130 -8.13 -7.08 6.67
N ALA A 131 -8.69 -7.86 5.74
CA ALA A 131 -8.05 -8.13 4.46
C ALA A 131 -7.86 -6.82 3.67
N SER A 132 -6.75 -6.71 2.95
CA SER A 132 -6.47 -5.51 2.15
C SER A 132 -7.25 -5.46 0.83
N GLY A 133 -7.78 -6.61 0.38
CA GLY A 133 -8.43 -6.79 -0.92
C GLY A 133 -7.45 -7.27 -2.00
N PHE A 134 -6.16 -6.94 -1.88
CA PHE A 134 -5.14 -7.40 -2.83
C PHE A 134 -4.91 -8.92 -2.79
N GLU A 135 -5.34 -9.60 -1.72
CA GLU A 135 -5.27 -11.06 -1.61
C GLU A 135 -6.05 -11.73 -2.75
N LEU A 136 -7.13 -11.08 -3.23
CA LEU A 136 -8.00 -11.58 -4.30
C LEU A 136 -7.31 -11.67 -5.66
N PHE A 137 -6.16 -11.04 -5.88
CA PHE A 137 -5.38 -11.28 -7.09
C PHE A 137 -5.00 -12.75 -7.28
N GLY A 138 -4.87 -13.52 -6.20
CA GLY A 138 -4.80 -14.99 -6.22
C GLY A 138 -5.96 -15.62 -6.98
N ALA A 139 -7.17 -15.16 -6.69
CA ALA A 139 -8.40 -15.64 -7.33
C ALA A 139 -8.48 -15.26 -8.81
N PHE A 140 -7.80 -14.16 -9.19
CA PHE A 140 -7.67 -13.66 -10.56
C PHE A 140 -6.45 -14.23 -11.28
N GLY A 141 -5.86 -15.32 -10.79
CA GLY A 141 -4.75 -16.03 -11.42
C GLY A 141 -3.45 -15.22 -11.46
N PHE A 142 -3.09 -14.61 -10.34
CA PHE A 142 -1.77 -14.06 -10.08
C PHE A 142 -1.25 -14.57 -8.74
N ILE A 143 0.05 -14.78 -8.61
CA ILE A 143 0.68 -14.85 -7.29
C ILE A 143 0.67 -13.43 -6.71
N GLY A 144 -0.26 -13.17 -5.79
CA GLY A 144 -0.40 -11.87 -5.13
C GLY A 144 0.58 -11.74 -3.96
N ILE A 145 1.31 -10.64 -3.88
CA ILE A 145 2.19 -10.34 -2.75
C ILE A 145 1.86 -8.97 -2.16
N ILE A 146 1.81 -8.90 -0.83
CA ILE A 146 1.32 -7.72 -0.12
C ILE A 146 2.28 -7.47 1.06
N PRO A 147 3.29 -6.60 0.88
CA PRO A 147 4.20 -6.26 1.97
C PRO A 147 3.46 -5.43 3.04
N ASP A 148 3.81 -5.61 4.31
CA ASP A 148 3.26 -4.80 5.41
C ASP A 148 3.85 -3.39 5.49
N TYR A 149 4.96 -3.18 4.78
CA TYR A 149 5.91 -2.08 4.96
C TYR A 149 6.70 -2.15 6.27
N LEU A 150 7.83 -1.44 6.31
CA LEU A 150 8.61 -1.25 7.53
C LEU A 150 7.79 -0.47 8.57
N GLY A 151 7.90 -0.81 9.86
CA GLY A 151 7.10 -0.19 10.92
C GLY A 151 5.76 -0.88 11.20
N PHE A 152 5.48 -1.99 10.50
CA PHE A 152 4.33 -2.85 10.73
C PHE A 152 4.76 -4.32 10.68
N GLY A 153 3.88 -5.20 11.17
CA GLY A 153 4.08 -6.63 11.27
C GLY A 153 5.34 -6.98 12.05
N ALA A 154 6.24 -7.72 11.41
CA ALA A 154 7.51 -8.17 11.98
C ALA A 154 8.51 -7.03 12.28
N SER A 155 8.23 -5.81 11.81
CA SER A 155 9.04 -4.60 12.04
C SER A 155 8.29 -3.51 12.82
N SER A 156 7.24 -3.88 13.56
CA SER A 156 6.34 -2.96 14.29
C SER A 156 7.02 -2.14 15.38
N GLU A 157 8.24 -2.48 15.78
CA GLU A 157 9.07 -1.66 16.67
C GLU A 157 9.64 -0.40 16.01
N LEU A 158 9.62 -0.31 14.67
CA LEU A 158 10.08 0.84 13.93
C LEU A 158 8.95 1.86 13.74
N VAL A 159 9.31 3.14 13.73
CA VAL A 159 8.41 4.16 13.15
C VAL A 159 8.35 3.93 11.65
N HIS A 160 7.15 3.71 11.13
CA HIS A 160 6.94 3.51 9.71
C HIS A 160 7.48 4.71 8.90
N PRO A 161 8.40 4.49 7.93
CA PRO A 161 8.92 5.53 7.06
C PRO A 161 7.89 5.92 5.99
N TYR A 162 6.82 6.56 6.44
CA TYR A 162 5.67 7.01 5.65
C TYR A 162 6.12 7.93 4.52
N PHE A 163 5.77 7.59 3.27
CA PHE A 163 6.20 8.31 2.06
C PHE A 163 7.73 8.50 1.96
N ASN A 164 8.49 7.45 2.25
CA ASN A 164 9.94 7.40 2.03
C ASN A 164 10.28 6.52 0.81
N TYR A 165 10.93 7.09 -0.21
CA TYR A 165 11.18 6.43 -1.49
C TYR A 165 12.05 5.18 -1.33
N ALA A 166 13.20 5.34 -0.67
CA ALA A 166 14.18 4.27 -0.51
C ALA A 166 13.60 3.08 0.25
N SER A 167 12.93 3.34 1.38
CA SER A 167 12.32 2.30 2.21
C SER A 167 11.19 1.59 1.46
N SER A 168 10.30 2.35 0.82
CA SER A 168 9.15 1.82 0.08
C SER A 168 9.57 0.90 -1.07
N ALA A 169 10.54 1.35 -1.88
CA ALA A 169 11.05 0.54 -2.98
C ALA A 169 11.81 -0.69 -2.48
N ARG A 170 12.70 -0.52 -1.50
CA ARG A 170 13.58 -1.59 -1.03
C ARG A 170 12.81 -2.73 -0.37
N SER A 171 11.91 -2.43 0.57
CA SER A 171 11.13 -3.47 1.24
C SER A 171 10.24 -4.24 0.25
N SER A 172 9.67 -3.54 -0.73
CA SER A 172 8.84 -4.15 -1.78
C SER A 172 9.64 -5.08 -2.70
N ILE A 173 10.86 -4.68 -3.07
CA ILE A 173 11.75 -5.51 -3.90
C ILE A 173 12.26 -6.72 -3.13
N ASP A 174 12.61 -6.56 -1.86
CA ASP A 174 13.07 -7.68 -1.03
C ASP A 174 11.91 -8.66 -0.72
N MET A 175 10.65 -8.18 -0.62
CA MET A 175 9.46 -9.04 -0.60
C MET A 175 9.34 -9.87 -1.88
N ILE A 176 9.59 -9.27 -3.05
CA ILE A 176 9.59 -10.00 -4.34
C ILE A 176 10.66 -11.09 -4.33
N ARG A 177 11.89 -10.78 -3.87
CA ARG A 177 12.99 -11.76 -3.78
C ARG A 177 12.69 -12.89 -2.79
N ALA A 178 12.16 -12.55 -1.62
CA ALA A 178 11.73 -13.55 -0.63
C ALA A 178 10.61 -14.44 -1.18
N THR A 179 9.72 -13.88 -2.01
CA THR A 179 8.69 -14.65 -2.72
C THR A 179 9.33 -15.59 -3.74
N GLN A 180 10.35 -15.17 -4.50
CA GLN A 180 11.07 -16.09 -5.39
C GLN A 180 11.70 -17.26 -4.62
N GLU A 181 12.31 -17.00 -3.47
CA GLU A 181 12.88 -18.03 -2.60
C GLU A 181 11.77 -18.95 -2.02
N PHE A 182 10.61 -18.40 -1.65
CA PHE A 182 9.44 -19.16 -1.20
C PHE A 182 8.91 -20.11 -2.28
N LEU A 183 8.81 -19.63 -3.52
CA LEU A 183 8.31 -20.40 -4.66
C LEU A 183 9.33 -21.44 -5.15
N SER A 184 10.62 -21.20 -4.90
CA SER A 184 11.70 -22.04 -5.41
C SER A 184 11.53 -23.52 -5.04
N ASP A 185 11.88 -24.40 -5.98
CA ASP A 185 11.79 -25.86 -5.90
C ASP A 185 10.38 -26.49 -5.80
N SER A 186 9.32 -25.72 -5.52
CA SER A 186 7.99 -26.29 -5.22
C SER A 186 6.83 -25.73 -6.05
N ILE A 187 6.90 -24.47 -6.51
CA ILE A 187 5.82 -23.81 -7.24
C ILE A 187 6.39 -23.15 -8.49
N ALA A 188 5.99 -23.65 -9.67
CA ALA A 188 6.34 -23.02 -10.93
C ALA A 188 5.56 -21.70 -11.10
N TYR A 189 6.21 -20.66 -11.63
CA TYR A 189 5.62 -19.34 -11.82
C TYR A 189 6.18 -18.69 -13.08
N ASN A 190 5.43 -17.74 -13.64
CA ASN A 190 5.88 -16.89 -14.74
C ASN A 190 6.49 -15.61 -14.15
N PRO A 191 7.75 -15.26 -14.46
CA PRO A 191 8.40 -14.09 -13.89
C PRO A 191 7.97 -12.76 -14.56
N GLU A 192 6.71 -12.65 -14.96
CA GLU A 192 6.07 -11.35 -15.21
C GLU A 192 5.69 -10.70 -13.87
N LEU A 193 5.95 -9.40 -13.74
CA LEU A 193 5.67 -8.62 -12.55
C LEU A 193 4.69 -7.48 -12.86
N PHE A 194 3.58 -7.48 -12.14
CA PHE A 194 2.58 -6.43 -12.14
C PHE A 194 2.65 -5.64 -10.83
N LEU A 195 2.44 -4.33 -10.90
CA LEU A 195 2.47 -3.46 -9.72
C LEU A 195 1.17 -2.68 -9.59
N THR A 196 0.55 -2.72 -8.41
CA THR A 196 -0.66 -1.95 -8.13
C THR A 196 -0.70 -1.46 -6.70
N GLY A 197 -1.46 -0.39 -6.48
CA GLY A 197 -1.63 0.21 -5.17
C GLY A 197 -2.54 1.43 -5.21
N TYR A 198 -3.12 1.76 -4.05
CA TYR A 198 -3.99 2.93 -3.88
C TYR A 198 -3.54 3.81 -2.72
N SER A 199 -3.72 5.12 -2.80
CA SER A 199 -3.29 6.08 -1.78
C SER A 199 -1.76 5.98 -1.57
N GLN A 200 -1.28 5.85 -0.33
CA GLN A 200 0.12 5.50 -0.05
C GLN A 200 0.61 4.31 -0.88
N GLY A 201 -0.23 3.29 -1.08
CA GLY A 201 0.12 2.13 -1.88
C GLY A 201 0.41 2.48 -3.34
N GLY A 202 -0.30 3.45 -3.91
CA GLY A 202 0.00 3.98 -5.25
C GLY A 202 1.39 4.60 -5.31
N TYR A 203 1.78 5.33 -4.27
CA TYR A 203 3.15 5.86 -4.12
C TYR A 203 4.19 4.75 -3.98
N VAL A 204 3.93 3.72 -3.19
CA VAL A 204 4.87 2.60 -2.97
C VAL A 204 5.05 1.78 -4.25
N ALA A 205 3.97 1.50 -4.99
CA ALA A 205 4.04 0.83 -6.29
C ALA A 205 4.83 1.66 -7.32
N MET A 206 4.60 2.98 -7.39
CA MET A 206 5.40 3.88 -8.25
C MET A 206 6.88 3.92 -7.83
N SER A 207 7.16 3.97 -6.53
CA SER A 207 8.52 3.94 -5.98
C SER A 207 9.25 2.65 -6.36
N THR A 208 8.55 1.51 -6.28
CA THR A 208 9.07 0.20 -6.68
C THR A 208 9.39 0.18 -8.17
N LEU A 209 8.46 0.64 -9.02
CA LEU A 209 8.68 0.72 -10.47
C LEU A 209 9.89 1.61 -10.80
N LYS A 210 9.93 2.83 -10.27
CA LYS A 210 11.00 3.79 -10.51
C LYS A 210 12.36 3.20 -10.16
N PHE A 211 12.48 2.58 -8.97
CA PHE A 211 13.72 1.97 -8.54
C PHE A 211 14.15 0.84 -9.48
N LEU A 212 13.22 -0.04 -9.88
CA LEU A 212 13.54 -1.19 -10.74
C LEU A 212 13.98 -0.76 -12.13
N GLU A 213 13.36 0.27 -12.72
CA GLU A 213 13.79 0.80 -14.02
C GLU A 213 15.15 1.53 -13.95
N GLU A 214 15.43 2.21 -12.84
CA GLU A 214 16.75 2.83 -12.59
C GLU A 214 17.84 1.79 -12.27
N ASN A 215 17.44 0.61 -11.78
CA ASN A 215 18.33 -0.46 -11.33
C ASN A 215 17.90 -1.82 -11.93
N PRO A 216 18.01 -2.01 -13.25
CA PRO A 216 17.45 -3.18 -13.94
C PRO A 216 18.05 -4.53 -13.51
N THR A 217 19.20 -4.52 -12.82
CA THR A 217 19.82 -5.74 -12.25
C THR A 217 19.29 -6.09 -10.86
N ALA A 218 18.35 -5.32 -10.30
CA ALA A 218 17.80 -5.57 -8.96
C ALA A 218 16.91 -6.82 -8.94
N LEU A 219 16.16 -7.09 -10.01
CA LEU A 219 15.33 -8.27 -10.19
C LEU A 219 15.60 -8.86 -11.59
N PRO A 220 16.77 -9.48 -11.81
CA PRO A 220 17.23 -9.86 -13.15
C PRO A 220 16.34 -10.92 -13.82
N ASP A 221 15.59 -11.69 -13.03
CA ASP A 221 14.72 -12.74 -13.54
C ASP A 221 13.32 -12.24 -13.90
N PHE A 222 12.92 -11.05 -13.41
CA PHE A 222 11.57 -10.51 -13.63
C PHE A 222 11.49 -9.56 -14.82
N THR A 223 10.39 -9.64 -15.54
CA THR A 223 9.96 -8.63 -16.51
C THR A 223 8.82 -7.80 -15.91
N ILE A 224 9.01 -6.49 -15.79
CA ILE A 224 7.94 -5.61 -15.32
C ILE A 224 6.93 -5.37 -16.46
N THR A 225 5.74 -5.92 -16.32
CA THR A 225 4.74 -6.01 -17.40
C THR A 225 3.81 -4.80 -17.44
N ALA A 226 3.27 -4.40 -16.28
CA ALA A 226 2.32 -3.29 -16.19
C ALA A 226 2.22 -2.73 -14.76
N THR A 227 1.97 -1.42 -14.67
CA THR A 227 1.72 -0.73 -13.40
C THR A 227 0.41 0.04 -13.46
N ALA A 228 -0.46 -0.16 -12.49
CA ALA A 228 -1.74 0.54 -12.36
C ALA A 228 -1.90 1.06 -10.93
N ILE A 229 -1.98 2.37 -10.75
CA ILE A 229 -1.91 2.98 -9.42
C ILE A 229 -2.92 4.12 -9.27
N GLY A 230 -3.46 4.28 -8.06
CA GLY A 230 -4.54 5.22 -7.80
C GLY A 230 -4.23 6.19 -6.67
N ALA A 231 -4.59 7.46 -6.87
CA ALA A 231 -4.56 8.52 -5.86
C ALA A 231 -3.27 8.55 -5.01
N GLY A 232 -2.12 8.25 -5.60
CA GLY A 232 -0.84 8.29 -4.91
C GLY A 232 -0.32 9.71 -4.75
N GLY A 233 0.30 10.00 -3.61
CA GLY A 233 1.07 11.23 -3.42
C GLY A 233 2.44 11.13 -4.10
N TYR A 234 2.50 11.23 -5.43
CA TYR A 234 3.72 11.07 -6.23
C TYR A 234 4.61 12.32 -6.19
N ASP A 235 4.00 13.50 -6.34
CA ASP A 235 4.65 14.79 -6.07
C ASP A 235 4.32 15.22 -4.64
N ILE A 236 5.04 14.68 -3.67
CA ILE A 236 4.76 14.93 -2.24
C ILE A 236 4.93 16.41 -1.94
N ARG A 237 5.98 17.04 -2.48
CA ARG A 237 6.24 18.46 -2.27
C ARG A 237 5.10 19.33 -2.82
N GLY A 238 4.75 19.19 -4.10
CA GLY A 238 3.68 19.99 -4.69
C GLY A 238 2.33 19.74 -4.01
N GLY A 239 2.06 18.50 -3.61
CA GLY A 239 0.89 18.13 -2.79
C GLY A 239 0.86 18.88 -1.45
N MET A 240 1.96 18.90 -0.71
CA MET A 240 2.05 19.63 0.55
C MET A 240 1.98 21.15 0.35
N GLU A 241 2.66 21.71 -0.66
CA GLU A 241 2.55 23.13 -0.97
C GLU A 241 1.09 23.55 -1.23
N SER A 242 0.31 22.71 -1.92
CA SER A 242 -1.13 22.89 -2.12
C SER A 242 -1.95 22.79 -0.83
N ILE A 243 -1.70 21.77 0.00
CA ILE A 243 -2.41 21.59 1.28
C ILE A 243 -2.19 22.81 2.20
N PHE A 244 -0.97 23.33 2.28
CA PHE A 244 -0.65 24.47 3.15
C PHE A 244 -1.25 25.81 2.67
N GLN A 245 -1.74 25.91 1.42
CA GLN A 245 -2.54 27.07 0.99
C GLN A 245 -3.92 27.11 1.65
N ASN A 246 -4.40 25.99 2.16
CA ASN A 246 -5.69 25.88 2.81
C ASN A 246 -5.58 26.13 4.32
N THR A 247 -6.72 26.45 4.94
CA THR A 247 -6.83 26.50 6.41
C THR A 247 -7.34 25.19 6.99
N ILE A 248 -8.12 24.45 6.22
CA ILE A 248 -8.72 23.17 6.61
C ILE A 248 -8.11 22.07 5.73
N TYR A 249 -7.68 21.00 6.37
CA TYR A 249 -7.33 19.73 5.72
C TYR A 249 -8.01 18.59 6.50
N PRO A 250 -8.98 17.88 5.90
CA PRO A 250 -9.81 16.91 6.61
C PRO A 250 -9.03 15.67 7.10
N SER A 251 -7.91 15.38 6.47
CA SER A 251 -7.03 14.24 6.78
C SER A 251 -5.84 14.65 7.64
N SER A 252 -6.12 15.27 8.79
CA SER A 252 -5.10 15.68 9.77
C SER A 252 -4.19 14.52 10.21
N VAL A 253 -4.70 13.28 10.23
CA VAL A 253 -3.90 12.07 10.48
C VAL A 253 -2.75 11.90 9.48
N ASN A 254 -3.00 12.04 8.17
CA ASN A 254 -1.98 11.85 7.14
C ASN A 254 -0.89 12.93 7.23
N LEU A 255 -1.29 14.19 7.47
CA LEU A 255 -0.34 15.29 7.63
C LEU A 255 0.51 15.12 8.90
N ALA A 256 -0.12 14.80 10.03
CA ALA A 256 0.61 14.58 11.27
C ALA A 256 1.55 13.36 11.17
N PHE A 257 1.10 12.29 10.51
CA PHE A 257 1.91 11.10 10.31
C PHE A 257 3.13 11.39 9.44
N LEU A 258 2.96 12.14 8.34
CA LEU A 258 4.07 12.53 7.47
C LEU A 258 5.11 13.37 8.21
N VAL A 259 4.67 14.39 8.96
CA VAL A 259 5.57 15.24 9.74
C VAL A 259 6.32 14.44 10.79
N TYR A 260 5.62 13.56 11.52
CA TYR A 260 6.21 12.71 12.56
C TYR A 260 7.17 11.67 11.96
N SER A 261 6.75 10.95 10.93
CA SER A 261 7.59 9.98 10.20
C SER A 261 8.87 10.63 9.70
N TYR A 262 8.78 11.79 9.04
CA TYR A 262 9.97 12.45 8.51
C TYR A 262 10.89 12.93 9.62
N HIS A 263 10.34 13.45 10.72
CA HIS A 263 11.11 13.81 11.90
C HIS A 263 11.91 12.62 12.45
N GLU A 264 11.24 11.50 12.72
CA GLU A 264 11.87 10.30 13.31
C GLU A 264 12.84 9.62 12.35
N THR A 265 12.41 9.39 11.11
CA THR A 265 13.17 8.55 10.15
C THR A 265 14.41 9.26 9.60
N ASN A 266 14.42 10.59 9.60
CA ASN A 266 15.59 11.42 9.24
C ASN A 266 16.41 11.88 10.46
N ASP A 267 16.11 11.41 11.67
CA ASP A 267 16.79 11.77 12.92
C ASP A 267 16.90 13.29 13.15
N TRP A 268 15.85 14.05 12.83
CA TRP A 268 15.91 15.50 12.92
C TRP A 268 16.10 15.97 14.36
N GLN A 269 17.15 16.76 14.61
CA GLN A 269 17.46 17.30 15.92
C GLN A 269 16.63 18.55 16.24
N ARG A 270 15.30 18.45 16.14
CA ARG A 270 14.34 19.53 16.38
C ARG A 270 13.20 19.03 17.25
N PRO A 271 12.70 19.80 18.23
CA PRO A 271 11.58 19.33 19.02
C PRO A 271 10.29 19.30 18.18
N LEU A 272 9.39 18.33 18.44
CA LEU A 272 8.07 18.29 17.79
C LEU A 272 7.23 19.57 18.03
N THR A 273 7.54 20.33 19.09
CA THR A 273 6.97 21.65 19.35
C THR A 273 7.33 22.72 18.32
N ASP A 274 8.30 22.48 17.43
CA ASP A 274 8.55 23.37 16.30
C ASP A 274 7.49 23.19 15.20
N PHE A 275 6.86 22.02 15.12
CA PHE A 275 5.89 21.65 14.08
C PHE A 275 4.45 21.74 14.60
N PHE A 276 4.18 21.17 15.77
CA PHE A 276 2.83 21.00 16.32
C PHE A 276 2.55 21.95 17.49
N GLN A 277 1.29 22.36 17.65
CA GLN A 277 0.85 23.09 18.85
C GLN A 277 0.65 22.15 20.03
N ASP A 278 0.53 22.72 21.24
CA ASP A 278 0.06 21.96 22.40
C ASP A 278 -1.46 21.70 22.26
N PRO A 279 -1.96 20.50 22.63
CA PRO A 279 -1.23 19.38 23.21
C PRO A 279 -0.60 18.42 22.18
N TYR A 280 -0.82 18.63 20.88
CA TYR A 280 -0.49 17.68 19.81
C TYR A 280 1.01 17.35 19.72
N ALA A 281 1.91 18.29 20.01
CA ALA A 281 3.35 18.01 20.04
C ALA A 281 3.74 16.87 20.99
N ALA A 282 2.98 16.67 22.07
CA ALA A 282 3.18 15.57 23.02
C ALA A 282 2.35 14.32 22.67
N GLN A 283 1.19 14.50 22.03
CA GLN A 283 0.26 13.40 21.72
C GLN A 283 0.67 12.62 20.45
N VAL A 284 1.23 13.30 19.44
CA VAL A 284 1.55 12.70 18.14
C VAL A 284 2.40 11.42 18.25
N PRO A 285 3.46 11.33 19.07
CA PRO A 285 4.20 10.08 19.23
C PRO A 285 3.36 8.92 19.76
N GLU A 286 2.45 9.18 20.70
CA GLU A 286 1.56 8.17 21.29
C GLU A 286 0.47 7.74 20.29
N LEU A 287 0.03 8.65 19.42
CA LEU A 287 -0.98 8.35 18.40
C LEU A 287 -0.46 7.42 17.30
N PHE A 288 0.85 7.46 17.01
CA PHE A 288 1.49 6.66 15.95
C PHE A 288 2.38 5.55 16.51
N ASP A 289 1.98 4.95 17.64
CA ASP A 289 2.69 3.83 18.30
C ASP A 289 2.29 2.43 17.76
N GLY A 290 1.46 2.38 16.71
CA GLY A 290 0.96 1.14 16.12
C GLY A 290 -0.30 0.56 16.78
N SER A 291 -0.84 1.19 17.83
CA SER A 291 -2.00 0.64 18.57
C SER A 291 -3.35 1.18 18.10
N THR A 292 -3.38 2.33 17.43
CA THR A 292 -4.60 3.09 17.17
C THR A 292 -4.92 3.19 15.67
N ASP A 293 -6.18 2.99 15.30
CA ASP A 293 -6.65 3.10 13.91
C ASP A 293 -6.68 4.54 13.40
N ALA A 294 -6.41 4.71 12.10
CA ALA A 294 -6.25 6.03 11.46
C ALA A 294 -7.48 6.93 11.63
N GLY A 295 -8.68 6.36 11.56
CA GLY A 295 -9.92 7.10 11.76
C GLY A 295 -10.08 7.64 13.18
N ILE A 296 -9.59 6.90 14.19
CA ILE A 296 -9.60 7.35 15.59
C ILE A 296 -8.61 8.51 15.75
N ILE A 297 -7.37 8.34 15.27
CA ILE A 297 -6.34 9.39 15.31
C ILE A 297 -6.85 10.66 14.61
N ASN A 298 -7.46 10.53 13.42
CA ASN A 298 -7.99 11.68 12.69
C ASN A 298 -9.08 12.42 13.47
N SER A 299 -9.87 11.71 14.28
CA SER A 299 -10.90 12.33 15.14
C SER A 299 -10.31 13.08 16.34
N GLU A 300 -9.09 12.74 16.75
CA GLU A 300 -8.37 13.39 17.85
C GLU A 300 -7.55 14.60 17.38
N LEU A 301 -7.24 14.69 16.09
CA LEU A 301 -6.46 15.78 15.50
C LEU A 301 -7.37 16.80 14.77
N PRO A 302 -7.23 18.11 15.02
CA PRO A 302 -8.08 19.11 14.41
C PRO A 302 -7.75 19.27 12.92
N ALA A 303 -8.79 19.25 12.08
CA ALA A 303 -8.66 19.50 10.64
C ALA A 303 -8.21 20.93 10.31
N ASN A 304 -8.35 21.89 11.23
CA ASN A 304 -7.85 23.25 11.02
C ASN A 304 -6.35 23.30 11.33
N LEU A 305 -5.55 23.62 10.31
CA LEU A 305 -4.09 23.66 10.41
C LEU A 305 -3.61 24.64 11.49
N ASN A 306 -4.31 25.77 11.69
CA ASN A 306 -3.96 26.74 12.74
C ASN A 306 -4.24 26.25 14.16
N PHE A 307 -4.93 25.12 14.32
CA PHE A 307 -5.09 24.45 15.61
C PHE A 307 -4.11 23.27 15.76
N LEU A 308 -3.76 22.58 14.68
CA LEU A 308 -2.81 21.46 14.72
C LEU A 308 -1.35 21.92 14.77
N LEU A 309 -0.96 22.83 13.87
CA LEU A 309 0.43 23.18 13.57
C LEU A 309 0.83 24.54 14.13
N LYS A 310 2.12 24.71 14.43
CA LYS A 310 2.67 26.01 14.85
C LYS A 310 2.51 27.05 13.74
N PRO A 311 2.09 28.29 14.05
CA PRO A 311 1.98 29.35 13.05
C PRO A 311 3.28 29.64 12.29
N ALA A 312 4.43 29.52 12.96
CA ALA A 312 5.74 29.70 12.33
C ALA A 312 6.04 28.62 11.28
N PHE A 313 5.70 27.36 11.56
CA PHE A 313 5.86 26.25 10.62
C PHE A 313 4.95 26.41 9.40
N ILE A 314 3.67 26.77 9.60
CA ILE A 314 2.74 27.06 8.49
C ILE A 314 3.28 28.20 7.61
N ALA A 315 3.75 29.29 8.22
CA ALA A 315 4.32 30.41 7.48
C ALA A 315 5.58 29.99 6.71
N ALA A 316 6.47 29.23 7.34
CA ALA A 316 7.70 28.76 6.71
C ALA A 316 7.44 27.83 5.51
N MET A 317 6.43 26.95 5.60
CA MET A 317 5.98 26.11 4.50
C MET A 317 5.42 26.94 3.33
N ARG A 318 4.58 27.95 3.60
CA ARG A 318 4.00 28.83 2.57
C ARG A 318 5.04 29.70 1.87
N ASP A 319 6.01 30.21 2.64
CA ASP A 319 7.04 31.11 2.13
C ASP A 319 8.22 30.36 1.50
N GLY A 320 8.21 29.03 1.52
CA GLY A 320 9.30 28.20 1.00
C GLY A 320 10.59 28.27 1.83
N THR A 321 10.49 28.67 3.10
CA THR A 321 11.64 28.84 4.01
C THR A 321 11.85 27.66 4.95
N GLU A 322 10.91 26.72 5.02
CA GLU A 322 11.04 25.45 5.75
C GLU A 322 11.90 24.44 4.95
N THR A 323 13.15 24.81 4.67
CA THR A 323 13.98 24.11 3.68
C THR A 323 14.27 22.65 4.03
N GLN A 324 14.47 22.33 5.31
CA GLN A 324 14.71 20.94 5.74
C GLN A 324 13.54 20.01 5.37
N PHE A 325 12.30 20.44 5.65
CA PHE A 325 11.11 19.66 5.33
C PHE A 325 10.91 19.59 3.81
N LEU A 326 10.96 20.74 3.13
CA LEU A 326 10.73 20.82 1.68
C LEU A 326 11.75 20.00 0.87
N THR A 327 13.02 19.98 1.30
CA THR A 327 14.03 19.11 0.68
C THR A 327 13.71 17.64 0.88
N ALA A 328 13.30 17.21 2.08
CA ALA A 328 12.93 15.81 2.30
C ALA A 328 11.69 15.42 1.47
N LEU A 329 10.70 16.30 1.31
CA LEU A 329 9.55 16.02 0.44
C LEU A 329 9.96 15.87 -1.02
N GLU A 330 10.87 16.73 -1.50
CA GLU A 330 11.42 16.66 -2.86
C GLU A 330 12.19 15.35 -3.10
N GLU A 331 13.08 14.99 -2.17
CA GLU A 331 13.91 13.78 -2.28
C GLU A 331 13.09 12.49 -2.31
N ASN A 332 11.88 12.51 -1.74
CA ASN A 332 10.97 11.38 -1.71
C ASN A 332 9.88 11.44 -2.79
N SER A 333 9.79 12.50 -3.58
CA SER A 333 8.87 12.60 -4.72
C SER A 333 9.28 11.64 -5.85
N VAL A 334 8.30 10.98 -6.49
CA VAL A 334 8.49 9.93 -7.51
C VAL A 334 7.79 10.24 -8.84
N HIS A 335 7.59 11.52 -9.16
CA HIS A 335 6.84 11.96 -10.34
C HIS A 335 7.72 12.42 -11.52
N ASP A 336 8.92 12.97 -11.27
CA ASP A 336 9.77 13.59 -12.31
C ASP A 336 10.74 12.59 -12.96
N TRP A 337 10.21 11.73 -13.83
CA TRP A 337 11.00 10.80 -14.64
C TRP A 337 10.15 10.28 -15.81
N ALA A 338 10.68 9.36 -16.63
CA ALA A 338 9.96 8.77 -17.76
C ALA A 338 9.91 7.24 -17.65
N PRO A 339 8.84 6.64 -17.09
CA PRO A 339 8.69 5.18 -17.07
C PRO A 339 8.73 4.59 -18.47
N GLN A 340 9.33 3.42 -18.62
CA GLN A 340 9.43 2.66 -19.86
C GLN A 340 8.37 1.55 -19.94
N THR A 341 7.96 1.01 -18.79
CA THR A 341 6.85 0.05 -18.68
C THR A 341 5.49 0.78 -18.73
N PRO A 342 4.41 0.14 -19.23
CA PRO A 342 3.08 0.74 -19.22
C PRO A 342 2.60 1.15 -17.83
N VAL A 343 2.17 2.41 -17.68
CA VAL A 343 1.62 2.98 -16.44
C VAL A 343 0.20 3.51 -16.66
N ARG A 344 -0.70 3.21 -15.73
CA ARG A 344 -2.07 3.75 -15.67
C ARG A 344 -2.26 4.45 -14.32
N LEU A 345 -2.52 5.76 -14.36
CA LEU A 345 -2.78 6.60 -13.20
C LEU A 345 -4.29 6.81 -13.05
N TYR A 346 -4.84 6.48 -11.89
CA TYR A 346 -6.26 6.60 -11.57
C TYR A 346 -6.46 7.66 -10.47
N HIS A 347 -7.49 8.49 -10.55
CA HIS A 347 -7.81 9.44 -9.47
C HIS A 347 -9.29 9.86 -9.50
N GLU A 348 -9.95 9.81 -8.34
CA GLU A 348 -11.30 10.35 -8.15
C GLU A 348 -11.25 11.90 -8.11
N GLN A 349 -12.25 12.56 -8.71
CA GLN A 349 -12.29 14.02 -8.77
C GLN A 349 -12.57 14.69 -7.43
N ASP A 350 -13.35 14.02 -6.59
CA ASP A 350 -13.75 14.53 -5.27
C ASP A 350 -12.79 14.09 -4.13
N ASP A 351 -11.56 13.68 -4.48
CA ASP A 351 -10.53 13.30 -3.50
C ASP A 351 -10.15 14.46 -2.57
N GLU A 352 -10.48 14.29 -1.28
CA GLU A 352 -10.24 15.29 -0.24
C GLU A 352 -8.91 15.09 0.51
N VAL A 353 -8.17 14.02 0.21
CA VAL A 353 -6.95 13.62 0.92
C VAL A 353 -5.71 13.93 0.10
N ILE A 354 -5.68 13.49 -1.15
CA ILE A 354 -4.61 13.77 -2.11
C ILE A 354 -5.20 14.63 -3.22
N PRO A 355 -4.73 15.87 -3.42
CA PRO A 355 -5.26 16.71 -4.48
C PRO A 355 -5.14 16.03 -5.85
N ILE A 356 -6.22 16.01 -6.64
CA ILE A 356 -6.24 15.40 -7.98
C ILE A 356 -5.12 15.92 -8.91
N GLN A 357 -4.68 17.17 -8.71
CA GLN A 357 -3.54 17.75 -9.42
C GLN A 357 -2.28 16.91 -9.27
N ASN A 358 -2.10 16.16 -8.18
CA ASN A 358 -0.94 15.30 -7.97
C ASN A 358 -0.80 14.25 -9.08
N SER A 359 -1.88 13.53 -9.42
CA SER A 359 -1.89 12.58 -10.54
C SER A 359 -1.78 13.29 -11.89
N GLU A 360 -2.49 14.40 -12.06
CA GLU A 360 -2.51 15.13 -13.32
C GLU A 360 -1.13 15.70 -13.69
N ASP A 361 -0.44 16.31 -12.73
CA ASP A 361 0.88 16.91 -12.92
C ASP A 361 1.97 15.84 -13.03
N THR A 362 1.83 14.72 -12.31
CA THR A 362 2.67 13.53 -12.50
C THR A 362 2.58 13.01 -13.93
N TYR A 363 1.36 12.79 -14.44
CA TYR A 363 1.12 12.37 -15.82
C TYR A 363 1.76 13.35 -16.82
N LYS A 364 1.49 14.65 -16.68
CA LYS A 364 2.04 15.68 -17.57
C LYS A 364 3.57 15.69 -17.56
N THR A 365 4.17 15.54 -16.38
CA THR A 365 5.63 15.53 -16.20
C THR A 365 6.24 14.31 -16.89
N MET A 366 5.69 13.12 -16.67
CA MET A 366 6.15 11.88 -17.32
C MET A 366 6.03 11.95 -18.85
N MET A 367 4.91 12.43 -19.36
CA MET A 367 4.72 12.61 -20.81
C MET A 367 5.67 13.64 -21.40
N LYS A 368 5.92 14.75 -20.69
CA LYS A 368 6.92 15.76 -21.08
C LYS A 368 8.34 15.19 -21.11
N ASN A 369 8.65 14.28 -20.19
CA ASN A 369 9.94 13.59 -20.13
C ASN A 369 10.07 12.45 -21.16
N GLY A 370 9.02 12.17 -21.95
CA GLY A 370 9.05 11.25 -23.07
C GLY A 370 8.67 9.81 -22.73
N ALA A 371 7.92 9.60 -21.64
CA ALA A 371 7.39 8.28 -21.32
C ALA A 371 6.51 7.74 -22.48
N PRO A 372 6.70 6.49 -22.93
CA PRO A 372 6.08 5.98 -24.15
C PRO A 372 4.64 5.49 -23.92
N ASP A 373 4.28 5.07 -22.71
CA ASP A 373 2.99 4.44 -22.40
C ASP A 373 2.50 4.78 -20.98
N VAL A 374 2.18 6.06 -20.75
CA VAL A 374 1.52 6.52 -19.51
C VAL A 374 0.16 7.09 -19.89
N TYR A 375 -0.88 6.70 -19.15
CA TYR A 375 -2.22 7.27 -19.30
C TYR A 375 -2.79 7.66 -17.93
N TYR A 376 -3.59 8.72 -17.94
CA TYR A 376 -4.29 9.23 -16.77
C TYR A 376 -5.81 9.11 -16.93
N PHE A 377 -6.46 8.54 -15.92
CA PHE A 377 -7.89 8.27 -15.85
C PHE A 377 -8.47 9.00 -14.64
N PRO A 378 -8.90 10.26 -14.81
CA PRO A 378 -9.77 10.89 -13.85
C PRO A 378 -11.17 10.25 -13.95
N TYR A 379 -11.82 10.01 -12.82
CA TYR A 379 -13.21 9.55 -12.79
C TYR A 379 -14.05 10.40 -11.83
N ASP A 380 -15.37 10.27 -11.96
CA ASP A 380 -16.43 10.87 -11.13
C ASP A 380 -17.40 9.73 -10.82
N ALA A 381 -16.93 8.78 -10.03
CA ALA A 381 -17.64 7.54 -9.72
C ALA A 381 -17.78 7.29 -8.22
N ALA A 382 -17.02 8.00 -7.40
CA ALA A 382 -17.01 7.97 -5.95
C ALA A 382 -17.19 9.38 -5.36
N SER A 383 -17.36 9.49 -4.04
CA SER A 383 -17.58 10.79 -3.37
C SER A 383 -16.47 11.22 -2.40
N ASN A 384 -15.38 10.44 -2.32
CA ASN A 384 -14.21 10.71 -1.48
C ASN A 384 -13.02 9.81 -1.87
N HIS A 385 -11.86 10.09 -1.29
CA HIS A 385 -10.62 9.32 -1.47
C HIS A 385 -10.79 7.82 -1.23
N GLY A 386 -11.46 7.42 -0.13
CA GLY A 386 -11.60 6.01 0.23
C GLY A 386 -12.42 5.21 -0.79
N GLU A 387 -13.57 5.76 -1.18
CA GLU A 387 -14.46 5.15 -2.19
C GLU A 387 -13.83 5.13 -3.60
N GLY A 388 -12.86 6.01 -3.86
CA GLY A 388 -12.17 6.08 -5.14
C GLY A 388 -11.35 4.84 -5.49
N ALA A 389 -11.03 3.96 -4.53
CA ALA A 389 -10.26 2.75 -4.79
C ALA A 389 -11.04 1.72 -5.64
N GLN A 390 -12.33 1.52 -5.36
CA GLN A 390 -13.14 0.52 -6.05
C GLN A 390 -13.25 0.77 -7.57
N PRO A 391 -13.60 1.99 -8.06
CA PRO A 391 -13.66 2.27 -9.50
C PRO A 391 -12.32 2.08 -10.24
N MET A 392 -11.19 2.21 -9.54
CA MET A 392 -9.89 1.86 -10.10
C MET A 392 -9.80 0.34 -10.29
N TYR A 393 -10.08 -0.46 -9.26
CA TYR A 393 -9.95 -1.91 -9.34
C TYR A 393 -10.85 -2.55 -10.42
N GLU A 394 -12.05 -1.98 -10.63
CA GLU A 394 -12.98 -2.31 -11.72
C GLU A 394 -12.32 -2.23 -13.11
N GLN A 395 -11.32 -1.36 -13.26
CA GLN A 395 -10.58 -1.18 -14.52
C GLN A 395 -9.25 -1.94 -14.52
N VAL A 396 -8.56 -1.96 -13.38
CA VAL A 396 -7.23 -2.56 -13.24
C VAL A 396 -7.26 -4.08 -13.36
N ILE A 397 -8.20 -4.74 -12.69
CA ILE A 397 -8.26 -6.21 -12.68
C ILE A 397 -8.46 -6.76 -14.10
N PRO A 398 -9.46 -6.31 -14.90
CA PRO A 398 -9.59 -6.77 -16.29
C PRO A 398 -8.39 -6.43 -17.17
N TRP A 399 -7.75 -5.27 -16.95
CA TRP A 399 -6.57 -4.88 -17.72
C TRP A 399 -5.37 -5.80 -17.43
N PHE A 400 -5.09 -6.09 -16.16
CA PHE A 400 -4.05 -7.03 -15.76
C PHE A 400 -4.35 -8.44 -16.30
N ILE A 401 -5.58 -8.94 -16.14
CA ILE A 401 -6.01 -10.24 -16.70
C ILE A 401 -5.79 -10.29 -18.22
N SER A 402 -5.99 -9.18 -18.94
CA SER A 402 -5.78 -9.14 -20.39
C SER A 402 -4.31 -9.20 -20.83
N LEU A 403 -3.37 -8.92 -19.91
CA LEU A 403 -1.93 -8.89 -20.16
C LEU A 403 -1.19 -10.11 -19.60
N ARG A 404 -1.76 -10.77 -18.58
CA ARG A 404 -1.13 -11.91 -17.91
C ARG A 404 -0.91 -13.07 -18.88
N SER A 405 0.24 -13.73 -18.78
CA SER A 405 0.51 -14.99 -19.45
C SER A 405 0.85 -16.10 -18.45
N PHE A 406 0.71 -17.36 -18.88
CA PHE A 406 1.06 -18.55 -18.09
C PHE A 406 2.21 -19.35 -18.73
N ASP A 407 2.93 -18.71 -19.66
CA ASP A 407 3.94 -19.36 -20.51
C ASP A 407 5.28 -19.58 -19.78
#